data_AF-A0A916F9W3-F1
#
_entry.id   AF-A0A916F9W3-F1
#
_cell.length_a   1.000
_cell.length_b   1.000
_cell.length_c   1.000
_cell.angle_alpha   90.00
_cell.angle_beta   90.00
_cell.angle_gamma   90.00
#
_symmetry.space_group_name_H-M   'P 1'
#
loop_
_entity.id
_entity.type
_entity.pdbx_description
1 polymer ?
#
loop_
_entity_poly.entity_id
_entity_poly.type
_entity_poly.pdbx_seq_one_letter_code
_entity_poly.pdbx_strand_id
1 'polypeptide(L)'
;MDVDVWFRLAASARSANNRRPEQHDPASMVAPGGRDLSKDWGEPQRLLLKTSAEHPRVDRILVNPAIKRALCRSEQDHRGWLSKLRPWWGHDAHFHVRLKCPRESPHCKQQPTLPAGDGCDQSLAWWFSEEARRPPKKSKGKKAEPPLPAACTTLLSGS
;
A
#
# COMPACT_ATOMS: atom_id res chain seq x y z
N MET A 1 -8.70 -3.49 8.40
CA MET A 1 -9.60 -2.53 7.72
C MET A 1 -8.81 -1.89 6.62
N ASP A 2 -9.14 -2.25 5.39
CA ASP A 2 -8.22 -2.16 4.27
C ASP A 2 -8.99 -1.87 2.98
N VAL A 3 -8.39 -1.10 2.08
CA VAL A 3 -8.94 -0.84 0.75
C VAL A 3 -7.81 -0.66 -0.26
N ASP A 4 -7.94 -1.33 -1.40
CA ASP A 4 -7.08 -1.10 -2.55
C ASP A 4 -7.67 -0.02 -3.45
N VAL A 5 -6.85 0.94 -3.83
CA VAL A 5 -7.24 2.05 -4.69
C VAL A 5 -6.34 2.05 -5.91
N TRP A 6 -6.93 1.90 -7.09
CA TRP A 6 -6.19 2.02 -8.34
C TRP A 6 -5.63 3.43 -8.56
N PHE A 7 -4.43 3.51 -9.12
CA PHE A 7 -3.86 4.78 -9.61
C PHE A 7 -4.54 5.28 -10.89
N ARG A 8 -5.34 4.43 -11.54
CA ARG A 8 -6.09 4.79 -12.75
C ARG A 8 -7.29 5.67 -12.37
N LEU A 9 -7.21 6.93 -12.78
CA LEU A 9 -8.31 7.88 -12.64
C LEU A 9 -9.36 7.65 -13.73
N ALA A 10 -10.63 7.83 -13.35
CA ALA A 10 -11.76 7.79 -14.25
C ALA A 10 -12.28 9.23 -14.47
N ALA A 11 -12.69 9.55 -15.69
CA ALA A 11 -13.22 10.87 -16.02
C ALA A 11 -14.60 11.15 -15.37
N SER A 12 -15.29 10.09 -14.93
CA SER A 12 -16.56 10.16 -14.19
C SER A 12 -16.84 8.85 -13.47
N ALA A 13 -17.71 8.88 -12.46
CA ALA A 13 -18.20 7.68 -11.75
C ALA A 13 -18.82 6.65 -12.71
N ARG A 14 -19.60 7.11 -13.71
CA ARG A 14 -20.15 6.23 -14.75
C ARG A 14 -19.06 5.53 -15.55
N SER A 15 -18.01 6.27 -15.94
CA SER A 15 -16.88 5.67 -16.66
C SER A 15 -16.06 4.71 -15.79
N ALA A 16 -16.04 4.89 -14.46
CA ALA A 16 -15.40 3.95 -13.54
C ALA A 16 -16.17 2.63 -13.49
N ASN A 17 -17.50 2.67 -13.35
CA ASN A 17 -18.34 1.47 -13.26
C ASN A 17 -18.36 0.66 -14.56
N ASN A 18 -18.36 1.33 -15.71
CA ASN A 18 -18.40 0.66 -17.01
C ASN A 18 -17.08 -0.02 -17.41
N ARG A 19 -15.98 0.22 -16.68
CA ARG A 19 -14.63 -0.26 -17.02
C ARG A 19 -14.35 -1.72 -16.63
N ARG A 20 -15.38 -2.48 -16.20
CA ARG A 20 -15.28 -3.90 -15.83
C ARG A 20 -14.06 -4.19 -14.94
N PRO A 21 -14.05 -3.68 -13.70
CA PRO A 21 -12.87 -3.76 -12.85
C PRO A 21 -12.37 -5.19 -12.57
N GLU A 22 -13.19 -6.20 -12.85
CA GLU A 22 -12.94 -7.60 -12.50
C GLU A 22 -12.08 -8.37 -13.53
N GLN A 23 -11.69 -7.74 -14.65
CA GLN A 23 -10.96 -8.46 -15.71
C GLN A 23 -9.43 -8.38 -15.52
N HIS A 24 -8.87 -7.18 -15.42
CA HIS A 24 -7.42 -6.96 -15.28
C HIS A 24 -7.13 -5.68 -14.51
N ASP A 25 -6.00 -5.69 -13.79
CA ASP A 25 -5.44 -4.48 -13.21
C ASP A 25 -5.16 -3.42 -14.30
N PRO A 26 -5.25 -2.12 -13.95
CA PRO A 26 -4.86 -1.06 -14.85
C PRO A 26 -3.36 -1.11 -15.17
N ALA A 27 -2.95 -0.29 -16.14
CA ALA A 27 -1.54 -0.11 -16.46
C ALA A 27 -0.71 0.18 -15.20
N SER A 28 0.46 -0.45 -15.13
CA SER A 28 1.41 -0.24 -14.05
C SER A 28 1.98 1.18 -14.09
N MET A 29 2.12 1.79 -12.92
CA MET A 29 2.82 3.06 -12.73
C MET A 29 4.35 2.89 -12.72
N VAL A 30 4.85 1.66 -12.84
CA VAL A 30 6.28 1.33 -12.77
C VAL A 30 6.73 0.80 -14.13
N ALA A 31 7.85 1.32 -14.61
CA ALA A 31 8.43 0.91 -15.89
C ALA A 31 8.96 -0.53 -15.84
N PRO A 32 9.10 -1.19 -17.00
CA PRO A 32 9.79 -2.48 -17.09
C PRO A 32 11.16 -2.44 -16.37
N GLY A 33 11.44 -3.45 -15.56
CA GLY A 33 12.65 -3.52 -14.72
C GLY A 33 12.47 -3.04 -13.29
N GLY A 34 11.30 -2.46 -12.93
CA GLY A 34 10.88 -2.27 -11.54
C GLY A 34 11.65 -1.20 -10.76
N ARG A 35 12.39 -0.32 -11.46
CA ARG A 35 13.25 0.70 -10.85
C ARG A 35 12.67 2.09 -11.00
N ASP A 36 12.13 2.41 -12.17
CA ASP A 36 11.69 3.75 -12.50
C ASP A 36 10.18 3.76 -12.78
N LEU A 37 9.61 4.95 -12.84
CA LEU A 37 8.18 5.13 -13.10
C LEU A 37 7.87 4.99 -14.58
N SER A 38 6.67 4.50 -14.88
CA SER A 38 6.15 4.49 -16.24
C SER A 38 5.64 5.89 -16.62
N LYS A 39 5.34 6.07 -17.91
CA LYS A 39 4.70 7.29 -18.42
C LYS A 39 3.29 7.53 -17.88
N ASP A 40 2.66 6.51 -17.28
CA ASP A 40 1.30 6.60 -16.74
C ASP A 40 1.27 7.22 -15.34
N TRP A 41 2.43 7.35 -14.69
CA TRP A 41 2.58 8.09 -13.45
C TRP A 41 2.71 9.59 -13.71
N GLY A 42 1.87 10.40 -13.06
CA GLY A 42 1.97 11.85 -13.10
C GLY A 42 1.44 12.52 -11.83
N GLU A 43 1.32 13.85 -11.92
CA GLU A 43 0.81 14.69 -10.82
C GLU A 43 -0.56 14.23 -10.27
N PRO A 44 -1.54 13.81 -11.09
CA PRO A 44 -2.82 13.34 -10.56
C PRO A 44 -2.69 12.10 -9.66
N GLN A 45 -1.83 11.14 -10.02
CA GLN A 45 -1.57 9.94 -9.21
C GLN A 45 -0.86 10.28 -7.91
N ARG A 46 0.14 11.17 -7.99
CA ARG A 46 0.82 11.72 -6.81
C ARG A 46 -0.18 12.39 -5.87
N LEU A 47 -1.05 13.26 -6.37
CA LEU A 47 -2.04 13.98 -5.56
C LEU A 47 -3.04 13.03 -4.90
N LEU A 48 -3.52 12.02 -5.62
CA LEU A 48 -4.40 10.97 -5.07
C LEU A 48 -3.72 10.25 -3.89
N LEU A 49 -2.46 9.86 -4.06
CA LEU A 49 -1.72 9.15 -3.02
C LEU A 49 -1.42 10.04 -1.81
N LYS A 50 -1.00 11.29 -2.05
CA LYS A 50 -0.71 12.28 -1.01
C LYS A 50 -1.96 12.57 -0.18
N THR A 51 -3.08 12.88 -0.84
CA THR A 51 -4.37 13.15 -0.17
C THR A 51 -4.79 11.95 0.70
N SER A 52 -4.60 10.73 0.18
CA SER A 52 -4.88 9.50 0.92
C SER A 52 -3.98 9.37 2.16
N ALA A 53 -2.68 9.62 2.01
CA ALA A 53 -1.73 9.54 3.12
C ALA A 53 -1.99 10.61 4.19
N GLU A 54 -2.33 11.83 3.80
CA GLU A 54 -2.58 12.93 4.74
C GLU A 54 -3.88 12.75 5.53
N HIS A 55 -4.81 11.94 5.03
CA HIS A 55 -6.08 11.69 5.72
C HIS A 55 -5.84 11.13 7.15
N PRO A 56 -6.43 11.73 8.21
CA PRO A 56 -6.10 11.42 9.61
C PRO A 56 -6.45 10.00 10.05
N ARG A 57 -7.46 9.39 9.41
CA ARG A 57 -7.86 7.98 9.62
C ARG A 57 -6.91 6.96 8.99
N VAL A 58 -6.07 7.36 8.02
CA VAL A 58 -5.12 6.45 7.39
C VAL A 58 -3.94 6.23 8.33
N ASP A 59 -3.64 4.96 8.57
CA ASP A 59 -2.52 4.52 9.38
C ASP A 59 -1.27 4.34 8.53
N ARG A 60 -1.38 3.59 7.43
CA ARG A 60 -0.29 3.32 6.47
C ARG A 60 -0.84 3.04 5.09
N ILE A 61 0.00 3.20 4.08
CA ILE A 61 -0.30 2.86 2.70
C ILE A 61 0.82 1.97 2.17
N LEU A 62 0.50 0.79 1.65
CA LEU A 62 1.47 -0.01 0.90
C LEU A 62 1.52 0.46 -0.56
N VAL A 63 2.72 0.63 -1.08
CA VAL A 63 2.98 1.13 -2.45
C VAL A 63 4.24 0.48 -3.01
N ASN A 64 4.37 0.42 -4.34
CA ASN A 64 5.60 -0.08 -4.95
C ASN A 64 6.84 0.74 -4.51
N PRO A 65 8.01 0.09 -4.27
CA PRO A 65 9.24 0.78 -3.91
C PRO A 65 9.69 1.85 -4.92
N ALA A 66 9.48 1.66 -6.23
CA ALA A 66 9.85 2.63 -7.26
C ALA A 66 9.06 3.93 -7.12
N ILE A 67 7.76 3.84 -6.81
CA ILE A 67 6.90 4.99 -6.52
C ILE A 67 7.39 5.73 -5.27
N LYS A 68 7.63 5.00 -4.18
CA LYS A 68 8.17 5.58 -2.95
C LYS A 68 9.49 6.30 -3.21
N ARG A 69 10.41 5.69 -3.96
CA ARG A 69 11.71 6.27 -4.30
C ARG A 69 11.59 7.52 -5.15
N ALA A 70 10.70 7.54 -6.13
CA ALA A 70 10.47 8.73 -6.95
C ALA A 70 9.97 9.90 -6.08
N LEU A 71 8.99 9.66 -5.20
CA LEU A 71 8.48 10.66 -4.29
C LEU A 71 9.54 11.17 -3.31
N CYS A 72 10.38 10.29 -2.77
CA CYS A 72 11.53 10.68 -1.94
C CYS A 72 12.50 11.63 -2.65
N ARG A 73 12.62 11.54 -3.98
CA ARG A 73 13.47 12.41 -4.79
C ARG A 73 12.78 13.73 -5.17
N SER A 74 11.47 13.71 -5.40
CA SER A 74 10.73 14.87 -5.92
C SER A 74 10.13 15.77 -4.85
N GLU A 75 9.69 15.22 -3.70
CA GLU A 75 9.07 16.00 -2.62
C GLU A 75 10.14 16.78 -1.85
N GLN A 76 10.23 18.09 -1.99
CA GLN A 76 11.19 18.89 -1.21
C GLN A 76 10.61 19.24 0.17
N ASP A 77 9.59 20.09 0.17
CA ASP A 77 8.93 20.57 1.39
C ASP A 77 7.69 19.75 1.76
N HIS A 78 7.29 19.81 3.03
CA HIS A 78 6.08 19.18 3.56
C HIS A 78 5.97 17.67 3.28
N ARG A 79 7.11 16.97 3.26
CA ARG A 79 7.21 15.52 2.98
C ARG A 79 6.79 14.61 4.15
N GLY A 80 6.19 15.14 5.22
CA GLY A 80 5.79 14.35 6.39
C GLY A 80 4.83 13.20 6.07
N TRP A 81 4.01 13.36 5.04
CA TRP A 81 3.08 12.33 4.55
C TRP A 81 3.79 11.07 4.03
N LEU A 82 5.05 11.18 3.61
CA LEU A 82 5.84 10.06 3.13
C LEU A 82 6.02 8.99 4.21
N SER A 83 6.08 9.37 5.50
CA SER A 83 6.23 8.42 6.62
C SER A 83 5.21 7.28 6.61
N LYS A 84 3.99 7.52 6.08
CA LYS A 84 2.92 6.52 5.98
C LYS A 84 3.08 5.56 4.81
N LEU A 85 3.89 5.88 3.81
CA LEU A 85 4.10 5.04 2.65
C LEU A 85 5.10 3.93 2.95
N ARG A 86 4.67 2.69 2.79
CA ARG A 86 5.43 1.47 3.06
C ARG A 86 5.69 0.73 1.75
N PRO A 87 6.95 0.58 1.33
CA PRO A 87 7.27 -0.20 0.16
C PRO A 87 6.78 -1.65 0.31
N TRP A 88 6.19 -2.20 -0.75
CA TRP A 88 5.78 -3.61 -0.81
C TRP A 88 5.83 -4.13 -2.25
N TRP A 89 6.06 -5.44 -2.43
CA TRP A 89 6.04 -6.07 -3.76
C TRP A 89 4.67 -5.92 -4.44
N GLY A 90 4.66 -5.78 -5.77
CA GLY A 90 3.45 -5.41 -6.52
C GLY A 90 3.11 -3.93 -6.28
N HIS A 91 1.84 -3.62 -5.99
CA HIS A 91 1.36 -2.27 -5.64
C HIS A 91 1.82 -1.17 -6.61
N ASP A 92 1.93 -1.54 -7.89
CA ASP A 92 2.40 -0.70 -8.98
C ASP A 92 1.23 -0.17 -9.82
N ALA A 93 0.10 -0.86 -9.84
CA ALA A 93 -1.16 -0.41 -10.44
C ALA A 93 -2.18 0.14 -9.42
N HIS A 94 -2.05 -0.25 -8.15
CA HIS A 94 -2.85 0.21 -7.01
C HIS A 94 -1.95 0.53 -5.81
N PHE A 95 -2.52 1.22 -4.82
CA PHE A 95 -1.96 1.30 -3.47
C PHE A 95 -2.96 0.75 -2.46
N HIS A 96 -2.44 0.16 -1.39
CA HIS A 96 -3.24 -0.48 -0.35
C HIS A 96 -3.31 0.42 0.87
N VAL A 97 -4.49 0.96 1.16
CA VAL A 97 -4.71 1.82 2.32
C VAL A 97 -5.17 0.99 3.50
N ARG A 98 -4.49 1.15 4.64
CA ARG A 98 -4.94 0.65 5.93
C ARG A 98 -5.36 1.79 6.84
N LEU A 99 -6.55 1.64 7.42
CA LEU A 99 -7.10 2.61 8.38
C LEU A 99 -6.71 2.23 9.82
N LYS A 100 -6.65 3.25 10.69
CA LYS A 100 -6.53 3.07 12.14
C LYS A 100 -7.77 2.40 12.70
N CYS A 101 -7.62 1.60 13.75
CA CYS A 101 -8.77 1.04 14.47
C CYS A 101 -9.75 2.15 14.92
N PRO A 102 -11.07 1.99 14.71
CA PRO A 102 -12.07 2.95 15.18
C PRO A 102 -12.11 2.93 16.71
N ARG A 103 -12.40 4.08 17.34
CA ARG A 103 -12.41 4.19 18.80
C ARG A 103 -13.51 3.34 19.44
N GLU A 104 -14.61 3.19 18.72
CA GLU A 104 -15.80 2.41 19.07
C GLU A 104 -15.63 0.90 18.86
N SER A 105 -14.47 0.43 18.40
CA SER A 105 -14.19 -0.98 18.14
C SER A 105 -13.12 -1.55 19.08
N PRO A 106 -13.46 -1.87 20.35
CA PRO A 106 -12.48 -2.25 21.38
C PRO A 106 -11.72 -3.55 21.09
N HIS A 107 -12.26 -4.41 20.22
CA HIS A 107 -11.62 -5.65 19.80
C HIS A 107 -10.71 -5.50 18.57
N CYS A 108 -10.64 -4.30 17.97
CA CYS A 108 -9.74 -4.03 16.86
C CYS A 108 -8.30 -3.89 17.37
N LYS A 109 -7.36 -4.62 16.75
CA LYS A 109 -5.94 -4.58 17.12
C LYS A 109 -5.17 -3.65 16.20
N GLN A 110 -4.72 -2.52 16.76
CA GLN A 110 -3.87 -1.57 16.06
C GLN A 110 -2.48 -2.17 15.80
N GLN A 111 -1.94 -1.95 14.60
CA GLN A 111 -0.57 -2.36 14.29
C GLN A 111 0.45 -1.42 14.96
N PRO A 112 1.71 -1.88 15.16
CA PRO A 112 2.76 -1.03 15.71
C PRO A 112 2.93 0.28 14.93
N THR A 113 3.29 1.33 15.67
CA THR A 113 3.62 2.64 15.11
C THR A 113 4.70 2.53 14.05
N LEU A 114 4.60 3.35 13.02
CA LEU A 114 5.60 3.41 11.96
C LEU A 114 6.93 3.95 12.51
N PRO A 115 8.09 3.51 11.96
CA PRO A 115 9.38 4.09 12.30
C PRO A 115 9.40 5.60 12.08
N ALA A 116 10.23 6.31 12.85
CA ALA A 116 10.42 7.74 12.67
C ALA A 116 11.05 8.04 11.29
N GLY A 117 10.82 9.26 10.80
CA GLY A 117 11.32 9.73 9.51
C GLY A 117 10.37 9.48 8.34
N ASP A 118 10.80 9.86 7.15
CA ASP A 118 10.03 9.71 5.91
C ASP A 118 10.24 8.33 5.25
N GLY A 119 11.15 7.50 5.78
CA GLY A 119 11.50 6.20 5.22
C GLY A 119 12.21 6.30 3.86
N CYS A 120 12.88 7.42 3.58
CA CYS A 120 13.69 7.66 2.38
C CYS A 120 15.18 7.38 2.64
N ASP A 121 15.49 6.26 3.30
CA ASP A 121 16.82 5.90 3.80
C ASP A 121 17.27 4.50 3.32
N GLN A 122 18.21 3.88 4.04
CA GLN A 122 18.73 2.55 3.72
C GLN A 122 17.64 1.47 3.71
N SER A 123 16.56 1.64 4.49
CA SER A 123 15.42 0.72 4.49
C SER A 123 14.70 0.71 3.14
N LEU A 124 14.65 1.85 2.44
CA LEU A 124 14.14 1.93 1.07
C LEU A 124 15.17 1.40 0.07
N ALA A 125 16.47 1.68 0.29
CA ALA A 125 17.53 1.20 -0.60
C ALA A 125 17.57 -0.34 -0.70
N TRP A 126 17.29 -1.04 0.40
CA TRP A 126 17.23 -2.51 0.42
C TRP A 126 16.27 -3.10 -0.62
N TRP A 127 15.14 -2.44 -0.92
CA TRP A 127 14.17 -2.90 -1.92
C TRP A 127 14.72 -2.97 -3.35
N PHE A 128 15.85 -2.33 -3.61
CA PHE A 128 16.53 -2.33 -4.91
C PHE A 128 17.78 -3.22 -4.92
N SER A 129 18.06 -3.91 -3.83
CA SER A 129 19.12 -4.91 -3.74
C SER A 129 18.77 -6.19 -4.51
N GLU A 130 19.80 -6.98 -4.84
CA GLU A 130 19.61 -8.30 -5.45
C GLU A 130 18.93 -9.29 -4.49
N GLU A 131 19.07 -9.09 -3.18
CA GLU A 131 18.37 -9.90 -2.18
C GLU A 131 16.85 -9.72 -2.27
N ALA A 132 16.37 -8.47 -2.29
CA ALA A 132 14.94 -8.16 -2.33
C ALA A 132 14.23 -8.63 -3.61
N ARG A 133 15.00 -8.86 -4.69
CA ARG A 133 14.51 -9.36 -5.98
C ARG A 133 14.36 -10.88 -6.01
N ARG A 134 15.04 -11.60 -5.12
CA ARG A 134 14.96 -13.06 -5.08
C ARG A 134 13.65 -13.47 -4.42
N PRO A 135 12.93 -14.46 -4.98
CA PRO A 135 11.77 -15.01 -4.30
C PRO A 135 12.19 -15.54 -2.92
N PRO A 136 11.38 -15.32 -1.87
CA PRO A 136 11.71 -15.80 -0.54
C PRO A 136 11.97 -17.31 -0.60
N LYS A 137 13.05 -17.76 0.06
CA LYS A 137 13.32 -19.18 0.20
C LYS A 137 12.10 -19.82 0.87
N LYS A 138 11.49 -20.83 0.23
CA LYS A 138 10.35 -21.56 0.80
C LYS A 138 10.74 -22.06 2.20
N SER A 139 10.07 -21.54 3.24
CA SER A 139 10.32 -22.03 4.60
C SER A 139 9.88 -23.49 4.68
N LYS A 140 10.74 -24.36 5.21
CA LYS A 140 10.48 -25.81 5.33
C LYS A 140 9.41 -26.18 6.38
N GLY A 141 8.77 -25.20 7.03
CA GLY A 141 7.69 -25.42 7.98
C GLY A 141 6.48 -24.56 7.65
N LYS A 142 5.28 -25.11 7.83
CA LYS A 142 4.05 -24.30 7.90
C LYS A 142 4.15 -23.46 9.16
N LYS A 143 4.26 -22.14 8.99
CA LYS A 143 4.13 -21.22 10.13
C LYS A 143 2.74 -21.45 10.70
N ALA A 144 2.65 -21.71 12.01
CA ALA A 144 1.36 -21.91 12.66
C ALA A 144 0.49 -20.65 12.42
N GLU A 145 -0.72 -20.88 11.92
CA GLU A 145 -1.65 -19.78 11.70
C GLU A 145 -2.11 -19.25 13.06
N PRO A 146 -2.18 -17.92 13.25
CA PRO A 146 -2.72 -17.37 14.48
C PRO A 146 -4.14 -17.88 14.72
N PRO A 147 -4.52 -18.17 15.98
CA PRO A 147 -5.90 -18.55 16.28
C PRO A 147 -6.85 -17.42 15.90
N LEU A 148 -8.02 -17.78 15.36
CA LEU A 148 -9.10 -16.84 15.09
C LEU A 148 -9.51 -16.12 16.39
N PRO A 149 -9.84 -14.81 16.33
CA PRO A 149 -10.40 -14.12 17.49
C PRO A 149 -11.70 -14.80 17.94
N ALA A 150 -11.91 -14.94 19.26
CA ALA A 150 -13.07 -15.64 19.83
C ALA A 150 -14.41 -15.12 19.29
N ALA A 151 -14.57 -13.79 19.19
CA ALA A 151 -15.78 -13.18 18.62
C ALA A 151 -16.05 -13.60 17.17
N CYS A 152 -15.00 -13.87 16.37
CA CYS A 152 -15.14 -14.38 15.00
C CYS A 152 -15.54 -15.86 15.00
N THR A 153 -15.01 -16.65 15.94
CA THR A 153 -15.40 -18.06 16.09
C THR A 153 -16.88 -18.20 16.43
N THR A 154 -17.44 -17.35 17.29
CA THR A 154 -18.88 -17.34 17.62
C THR A 154 -19.77 -17.16 16.39
N LEU A 155 -19.40 -16.28 15.45
CA LEU A 155 -20.15 -16.08 14.20
C LEU A 155 -20.17 -17.33 13.32
N LEU A 156 -19.10 -18.14 13.35
CA LEU A 156 -19.01 -19.37 12.57
C LEU A 156 -19.75 -20.54 13.23
N SER A 157 -19.90 -20.53 14.56
CA SER A 157 -20.58 -21.60 15.30
C SER A 157 -22.11 -21.42 15.39
N GLY A 158 -22.66 -20.30 14.89
CA GLY A 158 -24.11 -20.08 14.78
C GLY A 158 -24.89 -20.16 16.10
N SER A 159 -24.21 -19.92 17.24
CA SER A 159 -24.79 -19.98 18.59
C SER A 159 -24.94 -18.59 19.18
#